data_AF-A0A6A1UNQ1-F1
#
_entry.id   AF-A0A6A1UNQ1-F1
#
_cell.length_a   1.000
_cell.length_b   1.000
_cell.length_c   1.000
_cell.angle_alpha   90.00
_cell.angle_beta   90.00
_cell.angle_gamma   90.00
#
_symmetry.space_group_name_H-M   'P 1'
#
loop_
_entity.id
_entity.type
_entity.pdbx_description
1 polymer ?
#
loop_
_entity_poly.entity_id
_entity_poly.type
_entity_poly.pdbx_seq_one_letter_code
_entity_poly.pdbx_strand_id
1 'polypeptide(L)'
;MEILIYVRWDLPLQLIPSHFLLKGIADRVCLGLIPTSEGSWVTAVKALRSEGGMLHVHGNVKDSEEDLWAAHVSKSILEIARSEGYCWEVSIEHVERVKWYAPHVRHLVADIRCRETKDVTGTLC
;
A
#
# COMPACT_ATOMS: atom_id res chain seq x y z
N MET A 1 -7.32 5.23 15.09
CA MET A 1 -6.26 4.57 14.31
C MET A 1 -6.65 4.71 12.85
N GLU A 2 -6.08 5.70 12.15
CA GLU A 2 -6.58 6.10 10.83
C GLU A 2 -5.69 5.52 9.73
N ILE A 3 -6.29 4.65 8.91
CA ILE A 3 -5.86 4.44 7.53
C ILE A 3 -6.50 5.60 6.76
N LEU A 4 -5.68 6.52 6.24
CA LEU A 4 -6.19 7.60 5.41
C LEU A 4 -6.22 7.12 3.96
N ILE A 5 -7.43 6.95 3.44
CA ILE A 5 -7.68 6.57 2.04
C ILE A 5 -8.01 7.87 1.29
N TYR A 6 -7.13 8.28 0.37
CA TYR A 6 -7.37 9.46 -0.45
C TYR A 6 -8.08 9.05 -1.74
N VAL A 7 -9.37 9.35 -1.82
CA VAL A 7 -10.25 9.18 -2.99
C VAL A 7 -10.37 10.55 -3.67
N ARG A 8 -10.32 10.63 -5.01
CA ARG A 8 -10.78 11.86 -5.69
C ARG A 8 -12.25 12.12 -5.32
N TRP A 9 -12.57 13.34 -4.93
CA TRP A 9 -13.87 13.77 -4.40
C TRP A 9 -14.86 14.18 -5.50
N ASP A 10 -15.14 13.33 -6.48
CA ASP A 10 -16.13 13.61 -7.54
C ASP A 10 -17.37 12.70 -7.53
N LEU A 11 -17.58 11.88 -6.49
CA LEU A 11 -18.78 11.05 -6.32
C LEU A 11 -19.61 11.39 -5.06
N PRO A 12 -20.95 11.54 -5.17
CA PRO A 12 -21.81 11.93 -4.06
C PRO A 12 -21.92 10.83 -2.97
N LEU A 13 -21.78 11.27 -1.72
CA LEU A 13 -21.65 10.47 -0.48
C LEU A 13 -22.88 9.63 -0.04
N GLN A 14 -23.85 9.36 -0.90
CA GLN A 14 -25.06 8.64 -0.50
C GLN A 14 -25.25 7.40 -1.37
N LEU A 15 -25.19 6.22 -0.70
CA LEU A 15 -25.56 4.85 -1.17
C LEU A 15 -24.41 3.85 -1.42
N ILE A 16 -23.48 3.66 -0.48
CA ILE A 16 -22.59 2.49 -0.52
C ILE A 16 -22.74 1.67 0.79
N PRO A 17 -23.06 0.37 0.75
CA PRO A 17 -23.11 -0.49 1.94
C PRO A 17 -21.72 -0.62 2.57
N SER A 18 -21.65 -0.62 3.91
CA SER A 18 -20.41 -0.63 4.70
C SER A 18 -19.42 -1.77 4.38
N HIS A 19 -19.86 -2.86 3.77
CA HIS A 19 -19.04 -3.99 3.35
C HIS A 19 -18.45 -3.89 1.93
N PHE A 20 -18.89 -2.92 1.12
CA PHE A 20 -18.44 -2.66 -0.26
C PHE A 20 -17.54 -1.42 -0.37
N LEU A 21 -17.33 -0.71 0.73
CA LEU A 21 -17.11 0.74 0.68
C LEU A 21 -15.74 1.21 0.21
N LEU A 22 -14.76 0.32 0.09
CA LEU A 22 -13.38 0.74 -0.16
C LEU A 22 -12.72 0.07 -1.36
N LYS A 23 -13.31 -0.93 -2.02
CA LYS A 23 -12.59 -1.65 -3.09
C LYS A 23 -12.48 -0.79 -4.36
N GLY A 24 -11.27 -0.60 -4.88
CA GLY A 24 -11.06 -0.01 -6.21
C GLY A 24 -11.27 1.50 -6.31
N ILE A 25 -11.24 2.25 -5.19
CA ILE A 25 -11.60 3.67 -5.18
C ILE A 25 -10.40 4.64 -5.07
N ALA A 26 -9.26 4.17 -4.57
CA ALA A 26 -8.17 5.05 -4.17
C ALA A 26 -7.01 5.05 -5.17
N ASP A 27 -6.52 6.24 -5.53
CA ASP A 27 -5.24 6.38 -6.23
C ASP A 27 -4.05 6.21 -5.27
N ARG A 28 -4.26 6.55 -3.99
CA ARG A 28 -3.25 6.52 -2.93
C ARG A 28 -3.83 6.10 -1.58
N VAL A 29 -3.08 5.29 -0.82
CA VAL A 29 -3.44 4.89 0.54
C VAL A 29 -2.28 5.16 1.50
N CYS A 30 -2.54 5.85 2.61
CA CYS A 30 -1.56 6.12 3.65
C CYS A 30 -1.75 5.16 4.83
N LEU A 31 -0.73 4.36 5.09
CA LEU A 31 -0.69 3.35 6.14
C LEU A 31 0.20 3.85 7.29
N GLY A 32 -0.34 4.83 8.04
CA GLY A 32 0.37 5.59 9.06
C GLY A 32 0.52 4.92 10.44
N LEU A 33 0.23 3.63 10.56
CA LEU A 33 0.28 2.91 11.84
C LEU A 33 1.71 2.49 12.21
N ILE A 34 2.04 2.62 13.50
CA ILE A 34 3.32 2.28 14.11
C ILE A 34 3.05 1.33 15.30
N PRO A 35 3.90 0.31 15.56
CA PRO A 35 5.18 0.02 14.90
C PRO A 35 5.07 -0.55 13.49
N THR A 36 3.89 -1.08 13.13
CA THR A 36 3.63 -1.65 11.80
C THR A 36 2.16 -1.45 11.41
N SER A 37 1.91 -1.45 10.11
CA SER A 37 0.59 -1.41 9.47
C SER A 37 0.20 -2.75 8.81
N GLU A 38 0.96 -3.83 9.02
CA GLU A 38 0.79 -5.14 8.38
C GLU A 38 -0.64 -5.66 8.36
N GLY A 39 -1.35 -5.57 9.49
CA GLY A 39 -2.75 -6.02 9.60
C GLY A 39 -3.75 -5.28 8.70
N SER A 40 -3.33 -4.19 8.05
CA SER A 40 -4.17 -3.38 7.15
C SER A 40 -3.77 -3.46 5.67
N TRP A 41 -2.72 -4.19 5.32
CA TRP A 41 -2.20 -4.24 3.94
C TRP A 41 -3.20 -4.83 2.94
N VAL A 42 -3.95 -5.87 3.32
CA VAL A 42 -5.01 -6.46 2.47
C VAL A 42 -6.08 -5.41 2.14
N THR A 43 -6.56 -4.68 3.15
CA THR A 43 -7.54 -3.61 2.96
C THR A 43 -6.98 -2.49 2.07
N ALA A 44 -5.71 -2.13 2.25
CA ALA A 44 -5.05 -1.11 1.44
C ALA A 44 -4.91 -1.51 -0.03
N VAL A 45 -4.50 -2.75 -0.29
CA VAL A 45 -4.39 -3.32 -1.65
C VAL A 45 -5.76 -3.37 -2.31
N LYS A 46 -6.79 -3.86 -1.61
CA LYS A 46 -8.17 -3.84 -2.13
C LYS A 46 -8.63 -2.42 -2.42
N ALA A 47 -8.16 -1.45 -1.64
CA ALA A 47 -8.60 -0.07 -1.77
C ALA A 47 -8.06 0.65 -3.00
N LEU A 48 -6.88 0.27 -3.47
CA LEU A 48 -6.34 0.77 -4.72
C LEU A 48 -7.23 0.38 -5.90
N ARG A 49 -7.27 1.26 -6.91
CA ARG A 49 -7.95 1.01 -8.19
C ARG A 49 -7.37 -0.23 -8.90
N SER A 50 -8.14 -0.81 -9.83
CA SER A 50 -7.70 -1.95 -10.64
C SER A 50 -6.38 -1.71 -11.37
N GLU A 51 -6.10 -0.46 -11.76
CA GLU A 51 -4.87 -0.10 -12.46
C GLU A 51 -3.65 0.01 -11.52
N GLY A 52 -3.85 -0.14 -10.21
CA GLY A 52 -2.86 0.06 -9.16
C GLY A 52 -2.94 1.46 -8.52
N GLY A 53 -1.81 1.94 -8.01
CA GLY A 53 -1.74 3.20 -7.27
C GLY A 53 -0.47 3.33 -6.42
N MET A 54 -0.55 4.08 -5.33
CA MET A 54 0.57 4.28 -4.39
C MET A 54 0.17 3.91 -2.96
N LEU A 55 0.99 3.13 -2.27
CA LEU A 55 0.89 2.91 -0.83
C LEU A 55 2.02 3.65 -0.13
N HIS A 56 1.70 4.39 0.94
CA HIS A 56 2.68 5.03 1.80
C HIS A 56 2.73 4.27 3.13
N VAL A 57 3.71 3.36 3.28
CA VAL A 57 3.76 2.38 4.38
C VAL A 57 4.70 2.87 5.48
N HIS A 58 4.16 3.13 6.67
CA HIS A 58 4.96 3.50 7.83
C HIS A 58 5.41 2.26 8.60
N GLY A 59 6.62 2.31 9.16
CA GLY A 59 7.14 1.27 10.05
C GLY A 59 8.23 1.78 10.99
N ASN A 60 8.30 1.21 12.20
CA ASN A 60 9.47 1.34 13.08
C ASN A 60 10.41 0.17 12.83
N VAL A 61 11.61 0.46 12.35
CA VAL A 61 12.55 -0.52 11.84
C VAL A 61 13.90 -0.33 12.51
N LYS A 62 14.65 -1.41 12.74
CA LYS A 62 16.04 -1.26 13.16
C LYS A 62 16.86 -0.66 12.03
N ASP A 63 17.81 0.22 12.35
CA ASP A 63 18.69 0.86 11.37
C ASP A 63 19.51 -0.15 10.54
N SER A 64 19.80 -1.33 11.09
CA SER A 64 20.48 -2.43 10.40
C SER A 64 19.55 -3.26 9.49
N GLU A 65 18.23 -3.04 9.53
CA GLU A 65 17.21 -3.87 8.87
C GLU A 65 16.37 -3.08 7.85
N GLU A 66 16.72 -1.82 7.53
CA GLU A 66 15.92 -0.93 6.67
C GLU A 66 15.64 -1.55 5.28
N ASP A 67 16.66 -2.06 4.60
CA ASP A 67 16.53 -2.67 3.27
C ASP A 67 15.71 -3.97 3.30
N LEU A 68 15.91 -4.78 4.34
CA LEU A 68 15.16 -6.02 4.54
C LEU A 68 13.68 -5.73 4.76
N TRP A 69 13.38 -4.71 5.56
CA TRP A 69 12.01 -4.28 5.80
C TRP A 69 11.35 -3.75 4.53
N ALA A 70 12.04 -2.90 3.74
CA ALA A 70 11.49 -2.37 2.49
C ALA A 70 11.20 -3.49 1.48
N ALA A 71 12.12 -4.47 1.35
CA ALA A 71 11.92 -5.65 0.52
C ALA A 71 10.75 -6.52 1.00
N HIS A 72 10.60 -6.71 2.31
CA HIS A 72 9.47 -7.43 2.91
C HIS A 72 8.15 -6.76 2.58
N VAL A 73 8.03 -5.44 2.77
CA VAL A 73 6.84 -4.68 2.40
C VAL A 73 6.49 -4.90 0.92
N SER A 74 7.43 -4.66 0.01
CA SER A 74 7.18 -4.81 -1.43
C SER A 74 6.75 -6.22 -1.81
N LYS A 75 7.42 -7.25 -1.26
CA LYS A 75 7.10 -8.65 -1.52
C LYS A 75 5.72 -9.03 -0.98
N SER A 76 5.39 -8.64 0.24
CA SER A 76 4.08 -8.91 0.83
C SER A 76 2.95 -8.21 0.07
N ILE A 77 3.13 -6.97 -0.35
CA ILE A 77 2.13 -6.26 -1.17
C ILE A 77 1.91 -6.99 -2.51
N LEU A 78 2.97 -7.49 -3.16
CA LEU A 78 2.85 -8.29 -4.38
C LEU A 78 2.10 -9.61 -4.15
N GLU A 79 2.40 -10.32 -3.07
CA GLU A 79 1.74 -11.58 -2.71
C GLU A 79 0.24 -11.36 -2.41
N ILE A 80 -0.07 -10.29 -1.66
CA ILE A 80 -1.45 -9.90 -1.37
C ILE A 80 -2.18 -9.53 -2.67
N ALA A 81 -1.57 -8.71 -3.53
CA ALA A 81 -2.17 -8.32 -4.81
C ALA A 81 -2.53 -9.55 -5.66
N ARG A 82 -1.61 -10.51 -5.79
CA ARG A 82 -1.87 -11.78 -6.48
C ARG A 82 -3.00 -12.58 -5.85
N SER A 83 -3.04 -12.66 -4.51
CA SER A 83 -4.09 -13.40 -3.80
C SER A 83 -5.48 -12.76 -3.94
N GLU A 84 -5.53 -11.44 -4.11
CA GLU A 84 -6.75 -10.67 -4.35
C GLU A 84 -7.14 -10.62 -5.85
N GLY A 85 -6.38 -11.29 -6.72
CA GLY A 85 -6.66 -11.41 -8.15
C GLY A 85 -6.14 -10.25 -9.00
N TYR A 86 -5.23 -9.42 -8.48
CA TYR A 86 -4.60 -8.35 -9.24
C TYR A 86 -3.31 -8.80 -9.92
N CYS A 87 -3.16 -8.45 -11.19
CA CYS A 87 -1.94 -8.66 -11.96
C CYS A 87 -1.16 -7.36 -12.03
N TRP A 88 -0.46 -7.08 -10.93
CA TRP A 88 0.34 -5.87 -10.76
C TRP A 88 1.83 -6.17 -10.72
N GLU A 89 2.60 -5.24 -11.28
CA GLU A 89 3.98 -5.00 -10.89
C GLU A 89 3.98 -4.14 -9.63
N VAL A 90 4.79 -4.53 -8.64
CA VAL A 90 4.94 -3.82 -7.38
C VAL A 90 6.41 -3.47 -7.22
N SER A 91 6.71 -2.18 -7.00
CA SER A 91 8.06 -1.65 -6.87
C SER A 91 8.16 -0.65 -5.72
N ILE A 92 9.35 -0.55 -5.12
CA ILE A 92 9.67 0.47 -4.12
C ILE A 92 10.12 1.71 -4.90
N GLU A 93 9.35 2.80 -4.80
CA GLU A 93 9.66 4.07 -5.47
C GLU A 93 10.61 4.90 -4.58
N HIS A 94 10.37 4.93 -3.27
CA HIS A 94 11.18 5.69 -2.31
C HIS A 94 11.12 5.09 -0.90
N VAL A 95 12.17 5.27 -0.12
CA VAL A 95 12.19 4.98 1.33
C VAL A 95 12.69 6.22 2.07
N GLU A 96 11.80 6.86 2.81
CA GLU A 96 12.08 8.06 3.59
C GLU A 96 12.45 7.71 5.03
N ARG A 97 13.52 8.34 5.54
CA ARG A 97 14.00 8.18 6.91
C ARG A 97 13.49 9.32 7.77
N VAL A 98 12.29 9.20 8.30
CA VAL A 98 11.57 10.31 8.96
C VAL A 98 12.27 10.80 10.23
N LYS A 99 12.41 9.92 11.23
CA LYS A 99 13.02 10.26 12.52
C LYS A 99 13.48 9.03 13.30
N TRP A 100 14.39 9.24 14.23
CA TRP A 100 14.69 8.24 15.26
C TRP A 100 13.53 8.11 16.24
N TYR A 101 13.16 6.87 16.55
CA TYR A 101 12.10 6.55 17.51
C TYR A 101 12.69 6.04 18.84
N ALA A 102 13.78 5.27 18.78
CA ALA A 102 14.54 4.78 19.93
C ALA A 102 16.00 4.49 19.49
N PRO A 103 16.92 4.14 20.41
CA PRO A 103 18.26 3.67 20.02
C PRO A 103 18.16 2.54 19.00
N HIS A 104 18.84 2.70 17.86
CA HIS A 104 18.82 1.78 16.72
C HIS A 104 17.46 1.55 16.07
N VAL A 105 16.41 2.29 16.42
CA VAL A 105 15.07 2.16 15.81
C VAL A 105 14.67 3.47 15.16
N ARG A 106 14.37 3.42 13.86
CA ARG A 106 13.95 4.56 13.05
C ARG A 106 12.54 4.35 12.51
N HIS A 107 11.77 5.43 12.46
CA HIS A 107 10.54 5.47 11.69
C HIS A 107 10.87 5.69 10.21
N LEU A 108 10.49 4.73 9.38
CA LEU A 108 10.58 4.79 7.92
C LEU A 108 9.19 4.97 7.27
N VAL A 109 9.19 5.52 6.07
CA VAL A 109 8.05 5.48 5.15
C VAL A 109 8.51 4.89 3.83
N ALA A 110 7.92 3.78 3.40
CA ALA A 110 8.15 3.20 2.08
C ALA A 110 7.01 3.58 1.13
N ASP A 111 7.35 4.20 0.01
CA ASP A 111 6.43 4.50 -1.08
C ASP A 111 6.43 3.33 -2.06
N ILE A 112 5.33 2.56 -2.07
CA ILE A 112 5.17 1.36 -2.89
C ILE A 112 4.25 1.66 -4.06
N ARG A 113 4.82 1.55 -5.25
CA ARG A 113 4.11 1.77 -6.51
C ARG A 113 3.58 0.45 -7.05
N CYS A 114 2.26 0.36 -7.17
CA CYS A 114 1.57 -0.75 -7.81
C CYS A 114 1.08 -0.31 -9.19
N ARG A 115 1.33 -1.11 -10.23
CA ARG A 115 0.92 -0.81 -11.62
C ARG A 115 0.39 -2.07 -12.28
N GLU A 116 -0.75 -1.98 -12.94
CA GLU A 116 -1.26 -3.06 -13.76
C GLU A 116 -0.28 -3.47 -14.86
N THR A 117 -0.03 -4.78 -14.98
CA THR A 117 0.73 -5.36 -16.07
C THR A 117 -0.23 -5.79 -17.17
N LYS A 118 0.03 -5.35 -18.40
CA LYS A 118 -0.67 -5.87 -19.58
C LYS A 118 0.08 -7.09 -20.09
N ASP A 119 -0.61 -8.21 -20.27
CA ASP A 119 -0.03 -9.32 -21.01
C ASP A 119 0.14 -8.97 -22.50
N VAL A 120 1.15 -9.59 -23.12
CA VAL A 120 1.59 -9.36 -24.52
C VAL A 120 0.48 -9.61 -25.56
N THR A 121 -0.64 -10.23 -25.16
CA THR A 121 -1.81 -10.51 -26.00
C THR A 121 -2.91 -9.44 -25.94
N GLY A 122 -2.76 -8.41 -25.10
CA GLY A 122 -3.74 -7.32 -24.98
C GLY A 122 -4.99 -7.68 -24.16
N THR A 123 -5.04 -8.87 -23.56
CA THR A 123 -6.07 -9.23 -22.58
C THR A 123 -5.57 -8.89 -21.19
N LEU A 124 -6.41 -8.23 -20.39
CA LEU A 124 -6.21 -8.07 -18.96
C LEU A 124 -6.10 -9.47 -18.33
N CYS A 125 -5.09 -9.68 -17.51
CA CYS A 125 -4.84 -10.95 -16.83
C CYS A 125 -6.04 -11.42 -15.98
#